data_AF-A0A1B6EK24-F1
#
_entry.id   AF-A0A1B6EK24-F1
#
_cell.length_a   1.000
_cell.length_b   1.000
_cell.length_c   1.000
_cell.angle_alpha   90.00
_cell.angle_beta   90.00
_cell.angle_gamma   90.00
#
_symmetry.space_group_name_H-M   'P 1'
#
loop_
_entity.id
_entity.type
_entity.pdbx_description
1 polymer ?
#
loop_
_entity_poly.entity_id
_entity_poly.type
_entity_poly.pdbx_seq_one_letter_code
_entity_poly.pdbx_strand_id
1 'polypeptide(L)'
;MTVLAASSLPVTICWVGDCDQVYQHYLGSEVLAVPCGGPHRLKQWPGLHAGQTFVLKGTGWKESCADVVLSSAGWIAVTAQQDSMNQLQAWTPNARGIHVRIPPVLPTAIRLKGVRLYDSQAYALYNSYVKKQGWKS
;
A
#
# COMPACT_ATOMS: atom_id res chain seq x y z
N MET A 1 5.42 -6.14 2.75
CA MET A 1 5.44 -5.34 1.50
C MET A 1 6.49 -4.25 1.59
N THR A 2 6.99 -3.78 0.45
CA THR A 2 7.92 -2.65 0.29
C THR A 2 7.38 -1.74 -0.80
N VAL A 3 7.25 -0.43 -0.53
CA VAL A 3 6.73 0.55 -1.49
C VAL A 3 7.88 1.25 -2.19
N LEU A 4 7.83 1.33 -3.51
CA LEU A 4 8.79 2.03 -4.36
C LEU A 4 8.05 3.11 -5.13
N ALA A 5 8.23 4.36 -4.69
CA ALA A 5 7.56 5.53 -5.21
C ALA A 5 8.49 6.77 -5.11
N ALA A 6 8.05 7.91 -5.64
CA ALA A 6 8.74 9.17 -5.46
C ALA A 6 8.86 9.53 -3.97
N SER A 7 10.00 10.09 -3.55
CA SER A 7 10.26 10.47 -2.15
C SER A 7 9.31 11.55 -1.62
N SER A 8 8.70 12.32 -2.51
CA SER A 8 7.72 13.36 -2.19
C SER A 8 6.30 12.84 -2.03
N LEU A 9 6.01 11.57 -2.37
CA LEU A 9 4.67 11.00 -2.25
C LEU A 9 4.49 10.40 -0.85
N PRO A 10 3.57 10.92 -0.02
CA PRO A 10 3.31 10.34 1.30
C PRO A 10 2.70 8.95 1.17
N VAL A 11 2.96 8.11 2.18
CA VAL A 11 2.37 6.77 2.30
C VAL A 11 1.54 6.72 3.58
N THR A 12 0.23 6.59 3.43
CA THR A 12 -0.71 6.42 4.55
C THR A 12 -1.06 4.94 4.71
N ILE A 13 -1.03 4.46 5.96
CA ILE A 13 -1.44 3.10 6.31
C ILE A 13 -2.63 3.19 7.27
N CYS A 14 -3.72 2.51 6.94
CA CYS A 14 -4.91 2.45 7.78
C CYS A 14 -5.54 1.06 7.71
N TRP A 15 -6.54 0.81 8.57
CA TRP A 15 -7.29 -0.43 8.55
C TRP A 15 -8.29 -0.45 7.40
N VAL A 16 -8.54 -1.62 6.81
CA VAL A 16 -9.31 -1.73 5.56
C VAL A 16 -10.73 -1.19 5.70
N GLY A 17 -11.42 -1.43 6.82
CA GLY A 17 -12.78 -0.90 7.00
C GLY A 17 -12.84 0.58 7.40
N ASP A 18 -11.70 1.23 7.64
CA ASP A 18 -11.62 2.68 7.84
C ASP A 18 -11.19 3.41 6.55
N CYS A 19 -10.82 2.69 5.48
CA CYS A 19 -10.25 3.25 4.26
C CYS A 19 -11.13 4.36 3.64
N ASP A 20 -12.44 4.14 3.56
CA ASP A 20 -13.36 5.13 2.97
C ASP A 20 -13.41 6.40 3.82
N GLN A 21 -13.50 6.26 5.15
CA GLN A 21 -13.52 7.41 6.06
C GLN A 21 -12.21 8.20 5.98
N VAL A 22 -11.07 7.49 6.02
CA VAL A 22 -9.74 8.10 5.89
C VAL A 22 -9.62 8.82 4.55
N TYR A 23 -10.04 8.19 3.46
CA TYR A 23 -9.98 8.78 2.14
C TYR A 23 -10.82 10.06 2.04
N GLN A 24 -12.10 10.00 2.43
CA GLN A 24 -12.99 11.16 2.34
C GLN A 24 -12.56 12.31 3.25
N HIS A 25 -12.08 12.00 4.45
CA HIS A 25 -11.67 13.03 5.40
C HIS A 25 -10.39 13.77 4.97
N TYR A 26 -9.43 13.06 4.37
CA TYR A 26 -8.13 13.63 4.02
C TYR A 26 -7.96 13.97 2.54
N LEU A 27 -8.97 13.76 1.69
CA LEU A 27 -8.90 14.09 0.27
C LEU A 27 -8.63 15.59 0.06
N GLY A 28 -7.57 15.90 -0.69
CA GLY A 28 -7.13 17.28 -0.94
C GLY A 28 -6.29 17.90 0.18
N SER A 29 -6.05 17.17 1.28
CA SER A 29 -5.12 17.58 2.34
C SER A 29 -3.68 17.10 2.05
N GLU A 30 -2.71 17.65 2.78
CA GLU A 30 -1.31 17.22 2.71
C GLU A 30 -1.08 15.78 3.17
N VAL A 31 -2.01 15.20 3.94
CA VAL A 31 -1.91 13.82 4.44
C VAL A 31 -1.91 12.81 3.28
N LEU A 32 -2.80 12.99 2.30
CA LEU A 32 -2.82 12.18 1.07
C LEU A 32 -1.98 12.82 -0.05
N ALA A 33 -1.79 14.14 -0.02
CA ALA A 33 -1.09 14.99 -0.97
C ALA A 33 -1.57 14.94 -2.44
N VAL A 34 -2.26 13.88 -2.85
CA VAL A 34 -2.84 13.69 -4.17
C VAL A 34 -4.38 13.64 -4.09
N PRO A 35 -5.09 14.25 -5.06
CA PRO A 35 -4.57 15.04 -6.17
C PRO A 35 -3.95 16.37 -5.71
N CYS A 36 -2.74 16.67 -6.21
CA CYS A 36 -2.06 17.95 -6.00
C CYS A 36 -2.45 18.96 -7.09
N GLY A 37 -2.20 20.26 -6.89
CA GLY A 37 -2.49 21.29 -7.92
C GLY A 37 -3.74 22.15 -7.65
N GLY A 38 -4.19 22.20 -6.39
CA GLY A 38 -5.19 23.15 -5.92
C GLY A 38 -6.66 22.76 -6.20
N PRO A 39 -7.61 23.64 -5.81
CA PRO A 39 -9.04 23.32 -5.79
C PRO A 39 -9.63 22.96 -7.16
N HIS A 40 -9.12 23.53 -8.24
CA HIS A 40 -9.61 23.23 -9.60
C HIS A 40 -9.34 21.77 -9.99
N ARG A 41 -8.14 21.25 -9.68
CA ARG A 41 -7.80 19.86 -9.98
C ARG A 41 -8.58 18.89 -9.10
N LEU A 42 -8.84 19.26 -7.85
CA LEU A 42 -9.69 18.46 -6.97
C LEU A 42 -11.12 18.35 -7.50
N LYS A 43 -11.71 19.42 -8.05
CA LYS A 43 -13.05 19.38 -8.68
C LYS A 43 -13.14 18.42 -9.86
N GLN A 44 -12.03 18.19 -10.57
CA GLN A 44 -11.95 17.28 -11.72
C GLN A 44 -11.45 15.89 -11.34
N TRP A 45 -11.18 15.65 -10.06
CA TRP A 45 -10.64 14.39 -9.60
C TRP A 45 -11.70 13.30 -9.72
N PRO A 46 -11.45 12.21 -10.47
CA PRO A 46 -12.45 11.17 -10.69
C PRO A 46 -12.67 10.29 -9.46
N GLY A 47 -11.88 10.45 -8.39
CA GLY A 47 -11.86 9.51 -7.29
C GLY A 47 -11.05 8.25 -7.62
N LEU A 48 -10.83 7.43 -6.60
CA LEU A 48 -10.20 6.13 -6.74
C LEU A 48 -11.25 5.06 -6.96
N HIS A 49 -10.99 4.17 -7.91
CA HIS A 49 -11.88 3.04 -8.22
C HIS A 49 -11.12 1.74 -8.07
N ALA A 50 -11.83 0.71 -7.60
CA ALA A 50 -11.25 -0.58 -7.37
C ALA A 50 -10.96 -1.29 -8.71
N GLY A 51 -9.73 -1.77 -8.88
CA GLY A 51 -9.39 -2.71 -9.93
C GLY A 51 -9.85 -4.13 -9.61
N GLN A 52 -9.54 -5.06 -10.52
CA GLN A 52 -9.79 -6.48 -10.30
C GLN A 52 -9.00 -6.98 -9.08
N THR A 53 -9.64 -7.80 -8.26
CA THR A 53 -8.98 -8.54 -7.19
C THR A 53 -8.06 -9.61 -7.78
N PHE A 54 -6.87 -9.78 -7.21
CA PHE A 54 -5.93 -10.83 -7.61
C PHE A 54 -5.37 -11.56 -6.40
N VAL A 55 -4.92 -12.80 -6.62
CA VAL A 55 -4.35 -13.67 -5.59
C VAL A 55 -2.88 -13.93 -5.91
N LEU A 56 -2.01 -13.71 -4.93
CA LEU A 56 -0.58 -13.94 -5.03
C LEU A 56 -0.15 -15.06 -4.09
N LYS A 57 0.57 -16.04 -4.62
CA LYS A 57 1.19 -17.10 -3.84
C LYS A 57 2.51 -16.60 -3.25
N GLY A 58 2.65 -16.65 -1.93
CA GLY A 58 3.88 -16.21 -1.27
C GLY A 58 5.05 -17.17 -1.45
N THR A 59 6.25 -16.59 -1.49
CA THR A 59 7.55 -17.28 -1.71
C THR A 59 8.46 -17.20 -0.47
N GLY A 60 7.90 -16.81 0.67
CA GLY A 60 8.62 -16.63 1.92
C GLY A 60 9.04 -15.19 2.19
N TRP A 61 9.56 -14.96 3.40
CA TRP A 61 9.84 -13.61 3.90
C TRP A 61 11.18 -13.00 3.45
N LYS A 62 11.96 -13.75 2.66
CA LYS A 62 13.31 -13.34 2.23
C LYS A 62 13.31 -12.56 0.91
N GLU A 63 12.26 -12.73 0.10
CA GLU A 63 12.13 -12.19 -1.25
C GLU A 63 10.67 -11.88 -1.56
N SER A 64 10.44 -10.94 -2.47
CA SER A 64 9.10 -10.63 -2.95
C SER A 64 8.62 -11.69 -3.95
N CYS A 65 7.33 -11.99 -3.92
CA CYS A 65 6.68 -12.92 -4.84
C CYS A 65 6.17 -12.24 -6.13
N ALA A 66 5.86 -10.95 -6.07
CA ALA A 66 5.38 -10.15 -7.20
C ALA A 66 5.57 -8.66 -6.95
N ASP A 67 5.44 -7.85 -8.00
CA ASP A 67 5.20 -6.41 -7.90
C ASP A 67 3.74 -6.07 -8.29
N VAL A 68 3.09 -5.23 -7.49
CA VAL A 68 1.84 -4.56 -7.87
C VAL A 68 2.17 -3.16 -8.35
N VAL A 69 2.11 -2.95 -9.66
CA VAL A 69 2.45 -1.70 -10.33
C VAL A 69 1.22 -0.80 -10.40
N LEU A 70 1.38 0.44 -9.96
CA LEU A 70 0.41 1.53 -10.11
C LEU A 70 1.05 2.57 -11.04
N SER A 71 0.68 2.56 -12.33
CA SER A 71 1.30 3.39 -13.36
C SER A 71 1.43 4.84 -12.92
N SER A 72 2.64 5.39 -13.11
CA SER A 72 3.04 6.75 -12.72
C SER A 72 3.13 7.05 -11.21
N ALA A 73 2.60 6.20 -10.34
CA ALA A 73 2.73 6.34 -8.89
C ALA A 73 3.89 5.51 -8.32
N GLY A 74 4.21 4.37 -8.96
CA GLY A 74 5.28 3.47 -8.54
C GLY A 74 4.82 2.03 -8.50
N TRP A 75 5.40 1.22 -7.61
CA TRP A 75 4.96 -0.15 -7.39
C TRP A 75 5.20 -0.61 -5.96
N ILE A 76 4.51 -1.69 -5.60
CA ILE A 76 4.61 -2.36 -4.31
C ILE A 76 5.21 -3.74 -4.54
N ALA A 77 6.40 -3.98 -3.99
CA ALA A 77 7.00 -5.31 -3.95
C ALA A 77 6.34 -6.12 -2.82
N VAL A 78 5.65 -7.19 -3.18
CA VAL A 78 4.83 -8.00 -2.27
C VAL A 78 5.66 -9.14 -1.72
N THR A 79 5.88 -9.14 -0.41
CA THR A 79 6.54 -10.22 0.35
C THR A 79 5.49 -10.85 1.25
N ALA A 80 5.37 -12.17 1.22
CA ALA A 80 4.37 -12.93 1.97
C ALA A 80 4.91 -14.29 2.41
N GLN A 81 4.22 -14.93 3.36
CA GLN A 81 4.59 -16.25 3.86
C GLN A 81 4.65 -17.28 2.72
N GLN A 82 5.59 -18.21 2.83
CA GLN A 82 5.73 -19.33 1.89
C GLN A 82 4.39 -20.06 1.74
N ASP A 83 3.99 -20.27 0.48
CA ASP A 83 2.76 -20.96 0.07
C ASP A 83 1.43 -20.34 0.53
N SER A 84 1.43 -19.16 1.18
CA SER A 84 0.17 -18.48 1.50
C SER A 84 -0.49 -17.90 0.25
N MET A 85 -1.82 -17.97 0.18
CA MET A 85 -2.62 -17.34 -0.86
C MET A 85 -3.11 -15.98 -0.36
N ASN A 86 -2.55 -14.91 -0.93
CA ASN A 86 -2.78 -13.56 -0.45
C ASN A 86 -3.67 -12.83 -1.46
N GLN A 87 -4.88 -12.47 -1.05
CA GLN A 87 -5.81 -11.70 -1.86
C GLN A 87 -5.50 -10.21 -1.71
N LEU A 88 -5.34 -9.52 -2.84
CA LEU A 88 -5.13 -8.07 -2.88
C LEU A 88 -6.05 -7.43 -3.90
N GLN A 89 -6.30 -6.15 -3.68
CA GLN A 89 -6.99 -5.28 -4.61
C GLN A 89 -6.26 -3.93 -4.60
N ALA A 90 -6.24 -3.26 -5.75
CA ALA A 90 -5.62 -1.96 -5.89
C ALA A 90 -6.68 -0.96 -6.34
N TRP A 91 -6.50 0.30 -5.94
CA TRP A 91 -7.39 1.40 -6.29
C TRP A 91 -6.58 2.49 -6.99
N THR A 92 -7.03 2.90 -8.17
CA THR A 92 -6.42 3.97 -8.96
C THR A 92 -7.50 4.84 -9.61
N PRO A 93 -7.17 6.05 -10.11
CA PRO A 93 -8.11 6.84 -10.88
C PRO A 93 -8.68 6.05 -12.07
N ASN A 94 -10.00 5.92 -12.09
CA ASN A 94 -10.74 5.11 -13.07
C ASN A 94 -10.30 3.63 -13.15
N ALA A 95 -9.68 3.07 -12.10
CA ALA A 95 -9.17 1.69 -12.04
C ALA A 95 -8.18 1.34 -13.18
N ARG A 96 -7.44 2.33 -13.71
CA ARG A 96 -6.46 2.14 -14.80
C ARG A 96 -5.04 2.05 -14.29
N GLY A 97 -4.16 1.45 -15.11
CA GLY A 97 -2.72 1.38 -14.83
C GLY A 97 -2.35 0.48 -13.66
N ILE A 98 -3.19 -0.52 -13.35
CA ILE A 98 -2.91 -1.54 -12.33
C ILE A 98 -2.36 -2.76 -13.06
N HIS A 99 -1.15 -3.19 -12.71
CA HIS A 99 -0.53 -4.37 -13.31
C HIS A 99 0.16 -5.23 -12.25
N VAL A 100 0.01 -6.55 -12.35
CA VAL A 100 0.78 -7.51 -11.55
C VAL A 100 1.97 -7.98 -12.38
N ARG A 101 3.17 -7.89 -11.83
CA ARG A 101 4.42 -8.31 -12.47
C ARG A 101 5.06 -9.44 -11.67
N ILE A 102 5.25 -10.58 -12.33
CA ILE A 102 5.90 -11.78 -11.80
C ILE A 102 6.90 -12.24 -12.90
N PRO A 103 8.20 -12.37 -12.60
CA PRO A 103 8.85 -12.11 -11.31
C PRO A 103 8.95 -10.61 -10.98
N PRO A 104 9.11 -10.22 -9.70
CA PRO A 104 9.34 -8.83 -9.32
C PRO A 104 10.71 -8.34 -9.79
N VAL A 105 10.85 -7.03 -10.05
CA VAL A 105 12.10 -6.43 -10.55
C VAL A 105 13.17 -6.33 -9.48
N LEU A 106 12.79 -6.05 -8.23
CA LEU A 106 13.71 -5.98 -7.09
C LEU A 106 13.29 -7.00 -6.01
N PRO A 107 13.45 -8.32 -6.25
CA PRO A 107 12.95 -9.36 -5.35
C PRO A 107 13.49 -9.22 -3.92
N THR A 108 14.73 -8.76 -3.77
CA THR A 108 15.41 -8.63 -2.48
C THR A 108 15.28 -7.24 -1.84
N ALA A 109 14.46 -6.33 -2.39
CA ALA A 109 14.27 -4.97 -1.85
C ALA A 109 13.81 -4.96 -0.38
N ILE A 110 13.16 -6.03 0.09
CA ILE A 110 12.80 -6.24 1.50
C ILE A 110 14.02 -6.17 2.44
N ARG A 111 15.22 -6.48 1.95
CA ARG A 111 16.47 -6.49 2.72
C ARG A 111 17.15 -5.13 2.81
N LEU A 112 16.71 -4.14 2.01
CA LEU A 112 17.26 -2.79 1.97
C LEU A 112 16.63 -1.86 3.02
N LYS A 113 15.91 -2.40 4.00
CA LYS A 113 15.25 -1.62 5.05
C LYS A 113 16.27 -1.16 6.08
N GLY A 114 16.20 0.13 6.43
CA GLY A 114 16.94 0.68 7.57
C GLY A 114 16.49 0.10 8.92
N VAL A 115 17.12 0.57 9.99
CA VAL A 115 16.78 0.15 11.36
C VAL A 115 15.28 0.37 11.63
N ARG A 116 14.68 -0.62 12.27
CA ARG A 116 13.25 -0.65 12.56
C ARG A 116 12.90 0.46 13.57
N LEU A 117 12.10 1.43 13.16
CA LEU A 117 11.59 2.51 14.03
C LEU A 117 10.24 2.10 14.64
N TYR A 118 10.29 1.59 15.88
CA TYR A 118 9.13 1.06 16.60
C TYR A 118 8.05 2.11 16.90
N ASP A 119 8.39 3.40 16.98
CA ASP A 119 7.43 4.47 17.31
C ASP A 119 6.82 5.16 16.09
N SER A 120 7.02 4.60 14.88
CA SER A 120 6.36 5.13 13.68
C SER A 120 4.84 4.88 13.73
N GLN A 121 4.03 5.81 13.20
CA GLN A 121 2.56 5.67 13.14
C GLN A 121 2.14 4.36 12.44
N ALA A 122 2.91 3.92 11.44
CA ALA A 122 2.72 2.64 10.76
C ALA A 122 2.76 1.43 11.71
N TYR A 123 3.52 1.51 12.81
CA TYR A 123 3.67 0.43 13.78
C TYR A 123 2.76 0.59 15.02
N ALA A 124 2.52 1.83 15.46
CA ALA A 124 1.59 2.11 16.55
C ALA A 124 0.18 1.54 16.26
N LEU A 125 -0.29 1.64 15.01
CA LEU A 125 -1.54 1.04 14.56
C LEU A 125 -1.54 -0.49 14.69
N TYR A 126 -0.48 -1.16 14.25
CA TYR A 126 -0.33 -2.62 14.38
C TYR A 126 -0.36 -3.09 15.85
N ASN A 127 0.43 -2.45 16.74
CA ASN A 127 0.48 -2.82 18.16
C ASN A 127 -0.84 -2.57 18.88
N SER A 128 -1.53 -1.47 18.56
CA SER A 128 -2.84 -1.16 19.15
C SER A 128 -3.88 -2.24 18.81
N TYR A 129 -3.82 -2.79 17.59
CA TYR A 129 -4.69 -3.86 17.15
C TYR A 129 -4.35 -5.20 17.81
N VAL A 130 -3.07 -5.60 17.85
CA VAL A 130 -2.64 -6.83 18.53
C VAL A 130 -3.03 -6.81 20.01
N LYS A 131 -2.89 -5.66 20.69
CA LYS A 131 -3.35 -5.49 22.07
C LYS A 131 -4.87 -5.62 22.23
N LYS A 132 -5.66 -5.12 21.27
CA LYS A 132 -7.13 -5.26 21.28
C LYS A 132 -7.62 -6.70 21.05
N GLN A 133 -6.85 -7.52 20.35
CA GLN A 133 -7.22 -8.91 20.00
C GLN A 133 -6.70 -9.98 20.97
N GLY A 134 -6.08 -9.57 22.10
CA GLY A 134 -5.78 -10.49 23.21
C GLY A 134 -4.79 -11.62 22.91
N TRP A 135 -3.88 -11.47 21.93
CA TRP A 135 -2.86 -12.48 21.67
C TRP A 135 -1.73 -12.38 22.70
N LYS A 136 -1.70 -13.32 23.65
CA LYS A 136 -0.53 -13.54 24.53
C LYS A 136 0.44 -14.47 23.81
N SER A 137 1.67 -14.00 23.64
CA SER A 137 2.83 -14.79 23.20
C SER A 137 3.12 -15.95 24.13
#